data_AF-A0A924BY90-F1
#
_entry.id   AF-A0A924BY90-F1
#
_cell.length_a   1.000
_cell.length_b   1.000
_cell.length_c   1.000
_cell.angle_alpha   90.00
_cell.angle_beta   90.00
_cell.angle_gamma   90.00
#
_symmetry.space_group_name_H-M   'P 1'
#
loop_
_entity.id
_entity.type
_entity.pdbx_description
1 polymer ?
#
loop_
_entity_poly.entity_id
_entity_poly.type
_entity_poly.pdbx_seq_one_letter_code
_entity_poly.pdbx_strand_id
1 'polypeptide(L)' 'MDDNFSPRVKEVISFSKEEAMRLGHDFIGTEHLMLGILRDGNGKAISILNSLSIDLDYLR' A
#
# COMPACT_ATOMS: atom_id res chain seq x y z
N MET A 1 5.33 -4.70 -18.26
CA MET A 1 5.26 -5.02 -16.81
C MET A 1 3.81 -5.18 -16.35
N ASP A 2 2.83 -4.63 -17.10
CA ASP A 2 1.42 -4.59 -16.69
C ASP A 2 0.62 -5.89 -16.84
N ASP A 3 1.09 -6.90 -17.57
CA ASP A 3 0.25 -8.07 -17.89
C ASP A 3 0.16 -9.13 -16.78
N ASN A 4 0.98 -9.04 -15.73
CA ASN A 4 1.05 -10.06 -14.66
C ASN A 4 0.39 -9.65 -13.33
N PHE A 5 -0.13 -8.43 -13.23
CA PHE A 5 -0.73 -7.93 -11.99
C PHE A 5 -2.25 -7.83 -12.11
N SER A 6 -2.92 -8.27 -11.05
CA SER A 6 -4.36 -8.00 -10.91
C SER A 6 -4.62 -6.48 -10.91
N PRO A 7 -5.81 -6.02 -11.35
CA PRO A 7 -6.17 -4.60 -11.34
C PRO A 7 -5.91 -3.93 -9.98
N ARG A 8 -6.23 -4.64 -8.90
CA ARG A 8 -6.00 -4.19 -7.53
C ARG A 8 -4.52 -3.96 -7.19
N VAL A 9 -3.63 -4.85 -7.64
CA VAL A 9 -2.19 -4.68 -7.40
C VAL A 9 -1.68 -3.43 -8.14
N LYS A 10 -2.22 -3.14 -9.33
CA LYS A 10 -1.89 -1.91 -10.05
C LYS A 10 -2.34 -0.66 -9.31
N GLU A 11 -3.52 -0.68 -8.69
CA GLU A 11 -4.01 0.41 -7.83
C GLU A 11 -3.11 0.63 -6.61
N VAL A 12 -2.76 -0.43 -5.89
CA VAL A 12 -1.85 -0.34 -4.74
C VAL A 12 -0.50 0.25 -5.15
N ILE A 13 0.07 -0.17 -6.29
CA ILE A 13 1.32 0.41 -6.82
C ILE A 13 1.15 1.89 -7.15
N SER A 14 0.00 2.29 -7.73
CA SER A 14 -0.31 3.70 -7.99
C SER A 14 -0.35 4.51 -6.69
N PHE A 15 -1.05 4.04 -5.67
CA PHE A 15 -1.08 4.68 -4.35
C PHE A 15 0.31 4.77 -3.73
N SER A 16 1.11 3.71 -3.84
CA SER A 16 2.48 3.70 -3.34
C SER A 16 3.35 4.75 -4.02
N LYS A 17 3.17 4.96 -5.33
CA LYS A 17 3.85 6.00 -6.09
C LYS A 17 3.43 7.40 -5.64
N GLU A 18 2.13 7.61 -5.40
CA GLU A 18 1.60 8.88 -4.88
C GLU A 18 2.16 9.20 -3.49
N GLU A 19 2.31 8.20 -2.61
CA GLU A 19 2.92 8.38 -1.29
C GLU A 19 4.41 8.74 -1.39
N ALA A 20 5.17 8.08 -2.27
CA ALA A 20 6.56 8.42 -2.52
C ALA A 20 6.70 9.89 -2.99
N MET A 21 5.85 10.32 -3.93
CA MET A 21 5.83 11.71 -4.40
C MET A 21 5.45 12.70 -3.29
N ARG A 22 4.43 12.37 -2.48
CA ARG A 22 3.99 13.20 -1.36
C ARG A 22 5.10 13.42 -0.32
N LEU A 23 5.95 12.40 -0.11
CA LEU A 23 7.06 12.45 0.82
C LEU A 23 8.38 12.95 0.18
N GLY A 24 8.39 13.22 -1.12
CA GLY A 24 9.57 13.72 -1.84
C GLY A 24 10.64 12.67 -2.09
N HIS A 25 10.26 11.39 -2.19
CA HIS A 25 11.15 10.27 -2.47
C HIS A 25 11.09 9.87 -3.95
N ASP A 26 12.26 9.63 -4.55
CA ASP A 26 12.38 9.31 -5.99
C ASP A 26 12.02 7.86 -6.34
N PHE A 27 11.84 7.00 -5.33
CA PHE A 27 11.54 5.58 -5.51
C PHE A 27 10.51 5.06 -4.50
N ILE A 28 9.83 3.97 -4.88
CA ILE A 28 8.89 3.28 -4.01
C ILE A 28 9.68 2.36 -3.06
N GLY A 29 9.85 2.79 -1.81
CA GLY A 29 10.30 1.94 -0.70
C GLY A 29 9.17 1.08 -0.13
N THR A 30 9.52 0.21 0.81
CA THR A 30 8.56 -0.67 1.50
C THR A 30 7.53 0.11 2.32
N GLU A 31 7.90 1.27 2.84
CA GLU A 31 7.06 2.20 3.57
C GLU A 31 5.95 2.77 2.69
N HIS A 32 6.26 3.16 1.45
CA HIS A 32 5.26 3.65 0.51
C HIS A 32 4.31 2.53 0.07
N LEU A 33 4.85 1.31 -0.11
CA LEU A 33 4.02 0.14 -0.40
C LEU A 33 3.04 -0.14 0.73
N MET A 34 3.50 -0.05 1.99
CA MET A 34 2.65 -0.22 3.15
C MET A 34 1.53 0.84 3.18
N LEU A 35 1.88 2.11 2.99
CA LEU A 35 0.91 3.21 2.92
C LEU A 35 -0.08 3.02 1.75
N GLY A 36 0.38 2.53 0.60
CA GLY A 36 -0.47 2.19 -0.54
C GLY A 36 -1.48 1.08 -0.21
N ILE A 37 -1.06 0.04 0.52
CA ILE A 37 -1.95 -1.03 1.02
C ILE A 37 -2.96 -0.48 2.03
N LEU A 38 -2.52 0.37 2.97
CA LEU A 38 -3.40 1.00 3.96
C LEU A 38 -4.40 1.96 3.35
N ARG A 39 -4.05 2.60 2.23
CA ARG A 39 -4.92 3.49 1.45
C ARG A 39 -5.97 2.71 0.65
N ASP A 40 -5.60 1.58 0.04
CA ASP A 40 -6.57 0.64 -0.56
C ASP A 40 -7.59 0.17 0.50
N GLY A 41 -7.13 -0.04 1.75
CA GLY A 41 -8.00 -0.07 2.94
C GLY A 41 -8.92 -1.30 3.03
N ASN A 42 -8.79 -2.26 2.12
CA ASN A 42 -9.61 -3.47 2.11
C ASN A 42 -8.76 -4.73 1.80
N GLY A 43 -9.38 -5.90 1.65
CA GLY A 43 -8.77 -7.15 1.18
C GLY A 43 -7.80 -7.85 2.13
N LYS A 44 -7.11 -8.87 1.59
CA LYS A 44 -6.41 -9.89 2.40
C LYS A 44 -5.28 -9.32 3.26
N ALA A 45 -4.55 -8.31 2.77
CA ALA A 45 -3.49 -7.67 3.54
C ALA A 45 -4.05 -6.99 4.81
N ILE A 46 -5.14 -6.23 4.67
CA ILE A 46 -5.84 -5.60 5.80
C ILE A 46 -6.42 -6.65 6.75
N SER A 47 -7.00 -7.74 6.22
CA SER A 47 -7.47 -8.85 7.07
C SER A 47 -6.35 -9.48 7.90
N ILE A 48 -5.14 -9.62 7.34
CA ILE A 48 -3.98 -10.15 8.05
C ILE A 48 -3.52 -9.17 9.14
N LEU A 49 -3.40 -7.88 8.83
CA LEU A 49 -3.01 -6.85 9.81
C LEU A 49 -4.00 -6.80 10.99
N ASN A 50 -5.31 -6.85 10.71
CA ASN A 50 -6.34 -6.93 11.74
C ASN A 50 -6.26 -8.23 12.55
N SER A 51 -5.98 -9.37 11.91
CA SER A 51 -5.80 -10.67 12.60
C SER A 51 -4.58 -10.66 13.53
N LEU A 52 -3.57 -9.87 13.19
CA LEU A 52 -2.39 -9.63 14.02
C LEU A 52 -2.63 -8.54 15.09
N SER A 53 -3.85 -7.99 15.20
CA SER A 53 -4.21 -6.90 16.12
C SER A 53 -3.33 -5.66 15.97
N ILE A 54 -2.90 -5.35 14.74
CA ILE A 54 -2.15 -4.13 14.43
C ILE A 54 -3.13 -2.96 14.35
N ASP A 55 -2.79 -1.86 15.03
CA ASP A 55 -3.50 -0.59 14.87
C ASP A 55 -3.15 0.03 13.51
N LEU A 56 -4.14 0.09 12.62
CA LEU A 56 -3.96 0.61 11.27
C LEU A 56 -3.81 2.13 11.23
N ASP A 57 -4.33 2.84 12.23
CA ASP A 57 -4.21 4.30 12.31
C ASP A 57 -2.85 4.72 12.84
N TYR A 58 -2.27 3.93 13.76
CA TYR A 58 -0.88 4.09 14.17
C TYR A 58 0.12 3.88 13.01
N LEU A 59 -0.25 3.08 12.01
CA LEU A 59 0.62 2.68 10.90
C LEU A 59 0.56 3.66 9.70
N ARG A 60 -0.40 4.58 9.68
CA ARG A 60 -0.59 5.61 8.63
C ARG A 60 0.23 6.86 8.92
#